data_AF-A0A7S3YTS8-F1
#
_entry.id   AF-A0A7S3YTS8-F1
#
_cell.length_a   1.000
_cell.length_b   1.000
_cell.length_c   1.000
_cell.angle_alpha   90.00
_cell.angle_beta   90.00
_cell.angle_gamma   90.00
#
_symmetry.space_group_name_H-M   'P 1'
#
loop_
_entity.id
_entity.type
_entity.pdbx_description
1 polymer ?
#
loop_
_entity_poly.entity_id
_entity_poly.type
_entity_poly.pdbx_seq_one_letter_code
_entity_poly.pdbx_strand_id
1 'polypeptide(L)'
;ADIVGLQEVTVPLLAQIQHHPNIQQKYILSGLAEKKKKKKICGDYCVMPYGQLILSKLPIQKAEIKIFKGSGIKRMLACHVWQPDKIITEKSPEKLNSAAAKLIVINLHLQAGLEAGHTMARVRQLHAVREYANSKDHKNHPLVILGDFNFGDGDPEDIQHNALDFHTSSSGGDDGDDG
;
A
#
# COMPACT_ATOMS: atom_id res chain seq x y z
N ALA A 1 -9.73 12.30 -9.32
CA ALA A 1 -8.86 11.12 -9.24
C ALA A 1 -9.71 9.86 -9.20
N ASP A 2 -9.22 8.73 -9.72
CA ASP A 2 -9.94 7.45 -9.64
C ASP A 2 -9.67 6.72 -8.33
N ILE A 3 -8.52 7.01 -7.72
CA ILE A 3 -8.11 6.56 -6.40
C ILE A 3 -7.66 7.79 -5.60
N VAL A 4 -8.08 7.88 -4.34
CA VAL A 4 -7.66 8.92 -3.40
C VAL A 4 -7.24 8.25 -2.10
N GLY A 5 -6.05 8.56 -1.60
CA GLY A 5 -5.65 8.20 -0.24
C GLY A 5 -5.67 9.40 0.68
N LEU A 6 -6.24 9.22 1.86
CA LEU A 6 -6.27 10.21 2.92
C LEU A 6 -5.51 9.70 4.14
N GLN A 7 -4.76 10.60 4.77
CA GLN A 7 -4.08 10.39 6.05
C GLN A 7 -4.72 11.32 7.10
N GLU A 8 -4.46 11.05 8.37
CA GLU A 8 -5.00 11.79 9.53
C GLU A 8 -6.52 11.96 9.54
N VAL A 9 -7.23 10.98 8.99
CA VAL A 9 -8.70 10.99 9.00
C VAL A 9 -9.20 10.86 10.44
N THR A 10 -10.00 11.82 10.89
CA THR A 10 -10.65 11.78 12.19
C THR A 10 -12.04 11.13 12.09
N VAL A 11 -12.62 10.70 13.21
CA VAL A 11 -14.00 10.17 13.23
C VAL A 11 -15.02 11.20 12.69
N PRO A 12 -14.97 12.49 13.09
CA PRO A 12 -15.86 13.50 12.51
C PRO A 12 -15.67 13.65 10.99
N LEU A 13 -14.43 13.65 10.50
CA LEU A 13 -14.15 13.73 9.06
C LEU A 13 -14.66 12.50 8.33
N LEU A 14 -14.48 11.30 8.87
CA LEU A 14 -15.02 10.07 8.29
C LEU A 14 -16.55 10.14 8.17
N ALA A 15 -17.24 10.60 9.22
CA ALA A 15 -18.69 10.77 9.18
C ALA A 15 -19.11 11.74 8.07
N GLN A 16 -18.43 12.88 7.93
CA GLN A 16 -18.69 13.82 6.84
C GLN A 16 -18.47 13.18 5.46
N ILE A 17 -17.35 12.47 5.26
CA ILE A 17 -17.06 11.77 4.00
C ILE A 17 -18.13 10.72 3.70
N GLN A 18 -18.53 9.94 4.70
CA GLN A 18 -19.54 8.89 4.57
C GLN A 18 -20.90 9.45 4.21
N HIS A 19 -21.26 10.66 4.67
CA HIS A 19 -22.56 11.28 4.41
C HIS A 19 -22.57 12.25 3.23
N HIS A 20 -21.42 12.54 2.63
CA HIS A 20 -21.35 13.48 1.51
C HIS A 20 -21.89 12.86 0.21
N PRO A 21 -22.97 13.38 -0.41
CA PRO A 21 -23.64 12.74 -1.55
C PRO A 21 -22.72 12.53 -2.75
N ASN A 22 -21.90 13.53 -3.09
CA ASN A 22 -20.96 13.44 -4.21
C ASN A 22 -19.86 12.39 -4.00
N ILE A 23 -19.55 12.03 -2.74
CA ILE A 23 -18.55 11.00 -2.44
C ILE A 23 -19.20 9.63 -2.53
N GLN A 24 -20.37 9.45 -1.90
CA GLN A 24 -21.12 8.18 -1.94
C GLN A 24 -21.46 7.72 -3.35
N GLN A 25 -21.81 8.66 -4.25
CA GLN A 25 -22.16 8.34 -5.64
C GLN A 25 -20.95 7.96 -6.50
N LYS A 26 -19.74 8.38 -6.11
CA LYS A 26 -18.54 8.26 -6.94
C LYS A 26 -17.53 7.25 -6.42
N TYR A 27 -17.48 7.03 -5.11
CA TYR A 27 -16.40 6.30 -4.48
C TYR A 27 -16.90 5.20 -3.54
N ILE A 28 -16.18 4.08 -3.60
CA ILE A 28 -16.18 3.01 -2.62
C ILE A 28 -15.06 3.31 -1.63
N LEU A 29 -15.37 3.28 -0.34
CA LEU A 29 -14.40 3.53 0.72
C LEU A 29 -13.75 2.21 1.17
N SER A 30 -12.44 2.26 1.44
CA SER A 30 -11.73 1.19 2.12
C SER A 30 -12.42 0.92 3.44
N GLY A 31 -12.80 -0.34 3.63
CA GLY A 31 -13.50 -0.74 4.82
C GLY A 31 -15.01 -0.71 4.79
N LEU A 32 -15.64 -0.49 3.63
CA LEU A 32 -17.02 -0.91 3.37
C LEU A 32 -17.02 -2.14 2.43
N ALA A 33 -16.49 -3.28 2.89
CA ALA A 33 -16.53 -4.51 2.09
C ALA A 33 -17.88 -5.22 2.26
N GLU A 34 -18.64 -5.25 1.16
CA GLU A 34 -19.91 -5.94 0.86
C GLU A 34 -20.85 -6.39 2.01
N LYS A 35 -22.11 -5.94 1.88
CA LYS A 35 -23.34 -6.37 2.58
C LYS A 35 -23.66 -7.89 2.52
N LYS A 36 -22.75 -8.79 2.15
CA LYS A 36 -23.15 -10.18 1.83
C LYS A 36 -23.32 -11.12 3.02
N LYS A 37 -22.82 -10.83 4.22
CA LYS A 37 -23.12 -11.64 5.43
C LYS A 37 -23.06 -10.83 6.72
N LYS A 38 -24.13 -10.10 7.05
CA LYS A 38 -24.47 -9.53 8.39
C LYS A 38 -23.32 -8.94 9.25
N LYS A 39 -22.22 -8.47 8.67
CA LYS A 39 -21.22 -7.64 9.33
C LYS A 39 -20.81 -6.56 8.32
N LYS A 40 -21.43 -5.38 8.43
CA LYS A 40 -20.83 -4.15 7.90
C LYS A 40 -19.47 -4.06 8.58
N ILE A 41 -18.41 -4.41 7.89
CA ILE A 41 -17.12 -3.88 8.28
C ILE A 41 -17.21 -2.39 7.88
N CYS A 42 -16.89 -1.50 8.81
CA CYS A 42 -17.15 -0.06 8.73
C CYS A 42 -15.85 0.68 8.38
N GLY A 43 -15.89 1.78 7.62
CA GLY A 43 -14.70 2.62 7.41
C GLY A 43 -13.96 2.98 8.72
N ASP A 44 -14.66 2.91 9.85
CA ASP A 44 -14.13 3.06 11.21
C ASP A 44 -12.94 2.16 11.53
N TYR A 45 -12.81 0.92 11.01
CA TYR A 45 -11.60 0.12 11.34
C TYR A 45 -10.36 0.61 10.56
N CYS A 46 -10.57 1.25 9.41
CA CYS A 46 -9.52 1.92 8.68
C CYS A 46 -9.17 3.25 9.35
N VAL A 47 -10.11 3.91 10.01
CA VAL A 47 -9.90 5.24 10.62
C VAL A 47 -9.52 5.18 12.09
N MET A 48 -10.00 4.22 12.87
CA MET A 48 -9.76 4.14 14.30
C MET A 48 -8.78 3.02 14.65
N PRO A 49 -7.84 3.28 15.57
CA PRO A 49 -7.43 4.60 16.10
C PRO A 49 -6.45 5.42 15.22
N TYR A 50 -6.19 5.06 13.95
CA TYR A 50 -4.96 5.53 13.29
C TYR A 50 -5.11 6.32 11.96
N GLY A 51 -6.32 6.80 11.64
CA GLY A 51 -6.67 7.82 10.63
C GLY A 51 -6.26 7.64 9.16
N GLN A 52 -6.51 6.51 8.49
CA GLN A 52 -6.23 6.36 7.05
C GLN A 52 -7.46 5.85 6.30
N LEU A 53 -7.63 6.30 5.06
CA LEU A 53 -8.75 5.90 4.20
C LEU A 53 -8.29 5.86 2.73
N ILE A 54 -8.81 4.92 1.96
CA ILE A 54 -8.71 4.92 0.49
C ILE A 54 -10.13 5.07 -0.08
N LEU A 55 -10.31 5.95 -1.04
CA LEU A 55 -11.52 6.08 -1.85
C LEU A 55 -11.19 5.60 -3.26
N SER A 56 -12.05 4.77 -3.84
CA SER A 56 -11.84 4.18 -5.16
C SER A 56 -13.12 4.23 -5.97
N LYS A 57 -13.06 4.69 -7.22
CA LYS A 57 -14.18 4.52 -8.17
C LYS A 57 -14.33 3.07 -8.65
N LEU A 58 -13.28 2.27 -8.46
CA LEU A 58 -13.23 0.85 -8.81
C LEU A 58 -13.57 -0.04 -7.59
N PRO A 59 -14.11 -1.25 -7.80
CA PRO A 59 -14.44 -2.16 -6.70
C PRO A 59 -13.23 -2.53 -5.83
N ILE A 60 -13.37 -2.35 -4.52
CA ILE A 60 -12.40 -2.81 -3.51
C ILE A 60 -12.78 -4.22 -3.09
N GLN A 61 -11.95 -5.21 -3.42
CA GLN A 61 -12.20 -6.61 -3.08
C GLN A 61 -11.76 -6.95 -1.65
N LYS A 62 -10.61 -6.40 -1.24
CA LYS A 62 -9.99 -6.66 0.06
C LYS A 62 -9.31 -5.38 0.53
N ALA A 63 -9.37 -5.13 1.83
CA ALA A 63 -8.57 -4.11 2.49
C ALA A 63 -7.81 -4.76 3.65
N GLU A 64 -6.54 -4.40 3.79
CA GLU A 64 -5.60 -4.97 4.76
C GLU A 64 -4.89 -3.85 5.49
N ILE A 65 -4.70 -4.01 6.79
CA ILE A 65 -3.98 -3.06 7.62
C ILE A 65 -2.80 -3.77 8.26
N LYS A 66 -1.60 -3.21 8.12
CA LYS A 66 -0.38 -3.70 8.77
C LYS A 66 0.23 -2.57 9.59
N ILE A 67 0.19 -2.70 10.92
CA ILE A 67 0.84 -1.77 11.83
C ILE A 67 2.35 -2.02 11.78
N PHE A 68 3.14 -0.95 11.65
CA PHE A 68 4.59 -1.07 11.64
C PHE A 68 5.10 -1.35 13.04
N LYS A 69 5.94 -2.38 13.17
CA LYS A 69 6.53 -2.79 14.45
C LYS A 69 7.26 -1.61 15.09
N GLY A 70 6.97 -1.34 16.36
CA GLY A 70 7.62 -0.28 17.14
C GLY A 70 7.14 1.15 16.86
N SER A 71 6.15 1.36 15.99
CA SER A 71 5.64 2.71 15.68
C SER A 71 4.46 3.18 16.54
N GLY A 72 3.84 2.26 17.31
CA GLY A 72 2.62 2.50 18.08
C GLY A 72 1.37 2.67 17.20
N ILE A 73 1.42 3.61 16.25
CA ILE A 73 0.27 4.05 15.45
C ILE A 73 0.50 4.08 13.93
N LYS A 74 1.74 4.04 13.45
CA LYS A 74 2.03 4.15 12.01
C LYS A 74 1.79 2.80 11.33
N ARG A 75 1.27 2.84 10.11
CA ARG A 75 0.80 1.62 9.42
C ARG A 75 0.69 1.80 7.91
N MET A 76 0.42 0.67 7.29
CA MET A 76 0.12 0.52 5.88
C MET A 76 -1.35 0.09 5.74
N LEU A 77 -2.13 0.83 4.94
CA LEU A 77 -3.46 0.42 4.49
C LEU A 77 -3.38 0.00 3.01
N ALA A 78 -3.53 -1.29 2.73
CA ALA A 78 -3.50 -1.84 1.38
C ALA A 78 -4.92 -2.20 0.93
N CYS A 79 -5.30 -1.82 -0.29
CA CYS A 79 -6.56 -2.20 -0.93
C CYS A 79 -6.29 -2.95 -2.23
N HIS A 80 -6.94 -4.10 -2.37
CA HIS A 80 -6.96 -4.88 -3.61
C HIS A 80 -8.12 -4.38 -4.46
N VAL A 81 -7.80 -3.54 -5.44
CA VAL A 81 -8.75 -2.89 -6.32
C VAL A 81 -8.86 -3.69 -7.62
N TRP A 82 -10.08 -4.07 -7.99
CA TRP A 82 -10.31 -4.84 -9.21
C TRP A 82 -10.12 -3.96 -10.44
N GLN A 83 -9.32 -4.44 -11.41
CA GLN A 83 -9.20 -3.82 -12.73
C GLN A 83 -9.93 -4.67 -13.76
N PRO A 84 -11.13 -4.26 -14.23
CA PRO A 84 -11.87 -5.03 -15.23
C PRO A 84 -11.13 -5.12 -16.57
N ASP A 85 -10.41 -4.06 -16.98
CA ASP A 85 -9.99 -3.90 -18.38
C ASP A 85 -8.60 -4.49 -18.70
N LYS A 86 -7.81 -4.89 -17.70
CA LYS A 86 -6.49 -5.53 -17.91
C LYS A 86 -6.54 -7.05 -18.03
N ILE A 87 -7.73 -7.65 -18.04
CA ILE A 87 -7.91 -9.09 -18.27
C ILE A 87 -7.72 -9.45 -19.78
N ILE A 88 -7.61 -8.47 -20.68
CA ILE A 88 -7.58 -8.68 -22.13
C ILE A 88 -6.21 -8.34 -22.75
N THR A 89 -5.11 -8.90 -22.26
CA THR A 89 -3.84 -8.92 -23.02
C THR A 89 -3.11 -10.26 -23.01
N GLU A 90 -3.49 -11.21 -22.15
CA GLU A 90 -2.99 -12.58 -22.27
C GLU A 90 -3.85 -13.38 -23.24
N LYS A 91 -3.25 -13.81 -24.37
CA LYS A 91 -3.88 -14.57 -25.46
C LYS A 91 -4.34 -15.99 -25.08
N SER A 92 -4.49 -16.32 -23.80
CA SER A 92 -4.95 -17.63 -23.35
C SER A 92 -5.85 -17.50 -22.12
N PRO A 93 -7.18 -17.41 -22.33
CA PRO A 93 -8.19 -17.37 -21.26
C PRO A 93 -8.12 -18.55 -20.29
N GLU A 94 -7.44 -19.62 -20.68
CA GLU A 94 -7.40 -20.92 -20.00
C GLU A 94 -6.37 -20.97 -18.85
N LYS A 95 -5.50 -19.95 -18.75
CA LYS A 95 -4.56 -19.77 -17.61
C LYS A 95 -4.99 -18.69 -16.63
N LEU A 96 -6.11 -18.00 -16.89
CA LEU A 96 -6.77 -17.12 -15.93
C LEU A 96 -7.46 -17.97 -14.85
N ASN A 97 -6.63 -18.60 -14.02
CA ASN A 97 -7.03 -18.95 -12.67
C ASN A 97 -7.64 -17.70 -12.05
N SER A 98 -8.74 -17.88 -11.30
CA SER A 98 -9.51 -16.96 -10.43
C SER A 98 -8.84 -15.72 -9.77
N ALA A 99 -7.54 -15.48 -9.96
CA ALA A 99 -6.85 -14.21 -9.75
C ALA A 99 -7.11 -13.22 -10.92
N ALA A 100 -8.33 -12.71 -11.03
CA ALA A 100 -8.57 -11.51 -11.85
C ALA A 100 -7.53 -10.43 -11.48
N ALA A 101 -6.87 -9.80 -12.47
CA ALA A 101 -5.82 -8.83 -12.24
C ALA A 101 -6.26 -7.76 -11.21
N LYS A 102 -5.53 -7.69 -10.10
CA LYS A 102 -5.79 -6.74 -9.02
C LYS A 102 -4.72 -5.67 -9.05
N LEU A 103 -5.13 -4.42 -9.00
CA LEU A 103 -4.26 -3.32 -8.62
C LEU A 103 -4.20 -3.29 -7.10
N ILE A 104 -3.00 -3.35 -6.53
CA ILE A 104 -2.81 -3.13 -5.11
C ILE A 104 -2.53 -1.64 -4.91
N VAL A 105 -3.36 -0.98 -4.10
CA VAL A 105 -3.17 0.42 -3.69
C VAL A 105 -2.74 0.43 -2.24
N ILE A 106 -1.57 0.97 -1.94
CA ILE A 106 -1.07 1.14 -0.59
C ILE A 106 -1.12 2.61 -0.23
N ASN A 107 -1.86 2.94 0.84
CA ASN A 107 -1.85 4.23 1.47
C ASN A 107 -0.97 4.21 2.73
N LEU A 108 0.02 5.11 2.79
CA LEU A 108 1.00 5.23 3.86
C LEU A 108 0.84 6.54 4.63
N HIS A 109 1.19 6.47 5.90
CA HIS A 109 1.51 7.63 6.74
C HIS A 109 2.72 7.20 7.58
N LEU A 110 3.92 7.56 7.15
CA LEU A 110 5.18 7.12 7.75
C LEU A 110 5.57 7.98 8.96
N GLN A 111 6.64 7.57 9.65
CA GLN A 111 7.12 8.28 10.83
C GLN A 111 7.49 9.74 10.50
N ALA A 112 6.90 10.67 11.25
CA ALA A 112 7.20 12.09 11.13
C ALA A 112 8.45 12.48 11.96
N GLY A 113 9.08 13.59 11.58
CA GLY A 113 10.22 14.20 12.26
C GLY A 113 11.58 13.91 11.60
N LEU A 114 12.56 14.79 11.83
CA LEU A 114 13.85 14.76 11.13
C LEU A 114 15.00 14.13 11.94
N GLU A 115 14.75 13.76 13.18
CA GLU A 115 15.76 13.14 14.03
C GLU A 115 16.15 11.75 13.51
N ALA A 116 17.42 11.34 13.71
CA ALA A 116 17.94 10.07 13.20
C ALA A 116 17.10 8.84 13.59
N GLY A 117 16.49 8.84 14.78
CA GLY A 117 15.58 7.78 15.21
C GLY A 117 14.30 7.68 14.36
N HIS A 118 13.76 8.83 13.93
CA HIS A 118 12.60 8.91 13.03
C HIS A 118 12.97 8.46 11.62
N THR A 119 14.13 8.88 11.13
CA THR A 119 14.67 8.43 9.84
C THR A 119 14.78 6.91 9.79
N MET A 120 15.45 6.31 10.78
CA MET A 120 15.59 4.85 10.87
C MET A 120 14.24 4.14 11.02
N ALA A 121 13.26 4.77 11.66
CA ALA A 121 11.90 4.23 11.70
C ALA A 121 11.25 4.24 10.30
N ARG A 122 11.36 5.33 9.52
CA ARG A 122 10.85 5.37 8.15
C ARG A 122 11.51 4.32 7.26
N VAL A 123 12.82 4.16 7.31
CA VAL A 123 13.54 3.11 6.56
C VAL A 123 12.97 1.72 6.88
N ARG A 124 12.79 1.39 8.17
CA ARG A 124 12.18 0.10 8.56
C ARG A 124 10.74 -0.06 8.05
N GLN A 125 9.98 1.02 8.02
CA GLN A 125 8.60 1.02 7.50
C GLN A 125 8.60 0.77 5.98
N LEU A 126 9.48 1.43 5.23
CA LEU A 126 9.65 1.22 3.79
C LEU A 126 10.09 -0.22 3.48
N HIS A 127 11.01 -0.80 4.25
CA HIS A 127 11.36 -2.22 4.15
C HIS A 127 10.14 -3.12 4.37
N ALA A 128 9.30 -2.85 5.37
CA ALA A 128 8.10 -3.64 5.62
C ALA A 128 7.05 -3.52 4.49
N VAL A 129 7.02 -2.39 3.77
CA VAL A 129 6.20 -2.20 2.56
C VAL A 129 6.79 -2.99 1.39
N ARG A 130 8.11 -2.94 1.18
CA ARG A 130 8.81 -3.73 0.15
C ARG A 130 8.63 -5.23 0.36
N GLU A 131 8.74 -5.72 1.59
CA GLU A 131 8.47 -7.12 1.94
C GLU A 131 7.02 -7.53 1.63
N TYR A 132 6.05 -6.66 1.94
CA TYR A 132 4.65 -6.90 1.60
C TYR A 132 4.47 -7.00 0.08
N ALA A 133 4.99 -6.03 -0.67
CA ALA A 133 4.94 -6.00 -2.14
C ALA A 133 5.59 -7.24 -2.78
N ASN A 134 6.72 -7.70 -2.24
CA ASN A 134 7.49 -8.84 -2.78
C ASN A 134 7.01 -10.22 -2.29
N SER A 135 6.03 -10.27 -1.39
CA SER A 135 5.49 -11.54 -0.92
C SER A 135 4.80 -12.32 -2.05
N LYS A 136 4.70 -13.66 -1.89
CA LYS A 136 4.17 -14.56 -2.93
C LYS A 136 2.78 -14.15 -3.42
N ASP A 137 1.97 -13.56 -2.54
CA ASP A 137 0.59 -13.18 -2.83
C ASP A 137 0.46 -11.83 -3.58
N HIS A 138 1.52 -11.02 -3.63
CA HIS A 138 1.45 -9.63 -4.10
C HIS A 138 2.45 -9.31 -5.22
N LYS A 139 3.56 -10.05 -5.33
CA LYS A 139 4.70 -9.73 -6.23
C LYS A 139 4.40 -9.62 -7.73
N ASN A 140 3.29 -10.20 -8.19
CA ASN A 140 2.90 -10.22 -9.60
C ASN A 140 1.75 -9.24 -9.92
N HIS A 141 1.33 -8.45 -8.94
CA HIS A 141 0.23 -7.50 -9.09
C HIS A 141 0.79 -6.08 -9.27
N PRO A 142 0.21 -5.27 -10.19
CA PRO A 142 0.51 -3.85 -10.25
C PRO A 142 0.31 -3.19 -8.89
N LEU A 143 1.25 -2.32 -8.51
CA LEU A 143 1.28 -1.66 -7.22
C LEU A 143 1.27 -0.14 -7.41
N VAL A 144 0.42 0.55 -6.66
CA VAL A 144 0.47 2.00 -6.47
C VAL A 144 0.69 2.26 -5.00
N ILE A 145 1.76 2.98 -4.66
CA ILE A 145 2.03 3.43 -3.30
C ILE A 145 1.81 4.93 -3.27
N LEU A 146 1.03 5.40 -2.30
CA LEU A 146 0.69 6.80 -2.12
C LEU A 146 0.60 7.13 -0.63
N GLY A 147 0.61 8.42 -0.32
CA GLY A 147 0.34 8.94 1.01
C GLY A 147 1.42 9.87 1.51
N ASP A 148 1.47 10.04 2.82
CA ASP A 148 2.44 10.91 3.46
C ASP A 148 3.66 10.11 3.93
N PHE A 149 4.73 10.25 3.16
CA PHE A 149 5.98 9.55 3.40
C PHE A 149 6.86 10.24 4.47
N ASN A 150 6.58 11.49 4.83
CA ASN A 150 7.36 12.26 5.81
C ASN A 150 8.89 12.30 5.51
N PHE A 151 9.29 12.18 4.25
CA PHE A 151 10.65 12.45 3.77
C PHE A 151 10.57 13.18 2.43
N GLY A 152 11.62 13.91 2.09
CA GLY A 152 11.77 14.62 0.81
C GLY A 152 13.18 14.52 0.26
N ASP A 153 13.39 15.17 -0.89
CA ASP A 153 14.64 15.07 -1.64
C ASP A 153 15.87 15.39 -0.77
N GLY A 154 16.78 14.42 -0.69
CA GLY A 154 18.05 14.55 0.03
C GLY A 154 18.01 14.08 1.48
N ASP A 155 16.87 13.57 1.94
CA ASP A 155 16.79 12.87 3.22
C ASP A 155 17.59 11.55 3.18
N PRO A 156 18.12 11.07 4.32
CA PRO A 156 18.97 9.87 4.35
C PRO A 156 18.30 8.62 3.79
N GLU A 157 16.97 8.57 3.78
CA GLU A 157 16.15 7.54 3.13
C GLU A 157 16.43 7.45 1.63
N ASP A 158 16.52 8.59 0.93
CA ASP A 158 16.85 8.64 -0.51
C ASP A 158 18.27 8.14 -0.77
N ILE A 159 19.18 8.42 0.17
CA ILE A 159 20.60 8.04 0.07
C ILE A 159 20.80 6.55 0.40
N GLN A 160 20.14 6.03 1.43
CA GLN A 160 20.25 4.62 1.83
C GLN A 160 19.54 3.68 0.86
N HIS A 161 18.46 4.11 0.21
CA HIS A 161 17.84 3.34 -0.87
C HIS A 161 18.78 3.18 -2.08
N ASN A 162 19.53 4.22 -2.44
CA ASN A 162 20.55 4.13 -3.50
C ASN A 162 21.77 3.29 -3.09
N ALA A 163 22.13 3.26 -1.79
CA ALA A 163 23.24 2.45 -1.31
C ALA A 163 22.92 0.94 -1.22
N LEU A 164 21.65 0.57 -1.07
CA LEU A 164 21.22 -0.84 -1.01
C LEU A 164 21.23 -1.55 -2.37
N ASP A 165 21.22 -0.81 -3.48
CA ASP A 165 21.35 -1.36 -4.84
C ASP A 165 22.82 -1.45 -5.31
N PHE A 166 23.79 -0.91 -4.56
CA PHE A 166 25.22 -0.97 -4.90
C PHE A 166 25.99 -2.18 -4.34
N HIS A 167 25.34 -3.07 -3.58
CA HIS A 167 25.98 -4.27 -3.01
C HIS A 167 25.56 -5.61 -3.62
N THR A 168 24.85 -5.63 -4.76
CA THR A 168 24.52 -6.89 -5.47
C THR A 168 25.24 -7.09 -6.81
N SER A 169 26.32 -6.35 -7.10
CA SER A 169 27.14 -6.61 -8.29
C SER A 169 28.63 -6.32 -8.08
N SER A 170 29.31 -7.23 -7.37
CA SER A 170 30.77 -7.44 -7.37
C SER A 170 31.05 -8.48 -6.28
N SER A 171 31.43 -9.73 -6.51
CA SER A 171 32.14 -10.35 -7.64
C SER A 171 31.95 -11.87 -7.49
N GLY A 172 31.32 -12.51 -8.48
CA GLY A 172 31.32 -13.95 -8.61
C GLY A 172 32.10 -14.33 -9.86
N GLY A 173 33.18 -15.10 -9.68
CA GLY A 173 33.76 -16.02 -10.68
C GLY A 173 34.79 -15.43 -11.65
N ASP A 174 36.04 -15.85 -11.51
CA ASP A 174 36.77 -16.70 -12.48
C ASP A 174 38.15 -17.01 -11.89
N ASP A 175 38.39 -18.28 -11.51
CA ASP A 175 39.13 -19.30 -12.29
C ASP A 175 40.64 -19.11 -12.08
N GLY A 176 41.36 -19.93 -11.31
CA GLY A 176 41.40 -21.38 -11.47
C GLY A 176 42.21 -21.72 -12.73
N ASP A 177 43.50 -21.32 -12.76
CA ASP A 177 44.41 -21.69 -13.85
C ASP A 177 45.60 -22.47 -13.27
N ASP A 178 45.73 -23.71 -13.75
CA ASP A 178 46.73 -24.70 -13.38
C ASP A 178 48.03 -24.44 -14.17
N GLY A 179 49.15 -24.37 -13.45
CA GLY A 179 50.51 -24.34 -14.01
C GLY A 179 51.54 -24.91 -13.04
#